data_AF-A0A2G5TRF4-F1
#
_entry.id   AF-A0A2G5TRF4-F1
#
_cell.length_a   1.000
_cell.length_b   1.000
_cell.length_c   1.000
_cell.angle_alpha   90.00
_cell.angle_beta   90.00
_cell.angle_gamma   90.00
#
_symmetry.space_group_name_H-M   'P 1'
#
loop_
_entity.id
_entity.type
_entity.pdbx_description
1 polymer ?
#
loop_
_entity_poly.entity_id
_entity_poly.type
_entity_poly.pdbx_seq_one_letter_code
_entity_poly.pdbx_strand_id
1 'polypeptide(L)'
;MLKLLFLVFISWVQLVGADVPDCKSGIINFDPPLDRTTVTWYPRNFTNNAPLYPNNYNCTYQINVPQGWFAEIQLTVSSTTVQVIDQMGRIETTSNSNSECFYFIANGGKLKLSTGVTSANFGFSVVWKQYDNPNSVHKYHVSKSEAVPFSYFLYGNNPIIVEAETRVSATIVPQPSYKTQYLRGIIYLDGPNLTSPCLGTGLQLLNGNMQFVSKGNSLTVLILGNSGSYPLLLFNDFYNMQGIKRFEGIQCDSSCQELKIDASNGRSVFQVDNSKSQYVLKNMTGFGKLDVYAGNLTPEKRNLIASYDLTADNHLSLPQLFKGSFTTFVMESGNCTISQTYSAGYSHSVRFSTFSKAL
;
A
#
# COMPACT_ATOMS: atom_id res chain seq x y z
N MET A 1 -28.50 17.16 -73.64
CA MET A 1 -28.59 16.30 -72.44
C MET A 1 -27.20 16.07 -71.90
N LEU A 2 -26.83 16.81 -70.86
CA LEU A 2 -25.53 16.75 -70.21
C LEU A 2 -25.58 15.61 -69.17
N LYS A 3 -24.86 14.50 -69.39
CA LYS A 3 -24.77 13.41 -68.43
C LYS A 3 -23.60 13.64 -67.47
N LEU A 4 -23.98 13.80 -66.21
CA LEU A 4 -23.20 13.71 -64.97
C LEU A 4 -22.05 12.68 -65.03
N LEU A 5 -20.88 13.08 -64.53
CA LEU A 5 -19.90 12.15 -63.96
C LEU A 5 -19.34 12.77 -62.67
N PHE A 6 -19.96 12.42 -61.55
CA PHE A 6 -19.47 12.71 -60.20
C PHE A 6 -18.50 11.59 -59.81
N LEU A 7 -17.20 11.88 -59.80
CA LEU A 7 -16.17 11.02 -59.23
C LEU A 7 -16.06 11.33 -57.73
N VAL A 8 -16.67 10.48 -56.90
CA VAL A 8 -16.50 10.52 -55.44
C VAL A 8 -15.23 9.75 -55.10
N PHE A 9 -14.15 10.47 -54.82
CA PHE A 9 -12.96 9.93 -54.16
C PHE A 9 -13.28 9.75 -52.67
N ILE A 10 -13.64 8.53 -52.25
CA ILE A 10 -13.66 8.17 -50.83
C ILE A 10 -12.23 7.84 -50.45
N SER A 11 -11.52 8.80 -49.83
CA SER A 11 -10.25 8.55 -49.16
C SER A 11 -10.51 7.73 -47.90
N TRP A 12 -10.19 6.44 -47.96
CA TRP A 12 -10.10 5.60 -46.78
C TRP A 12 -8.88 6.06 -45.97
N VAL A 13 -9.08 6.96 -45.03
CA VAL A 13 -8.11 7.22 -43.97
C VAL A 13 -8.13 5.99 -43.07
N GLN A 14 -7.23 5.03 -43.32
CA GLN A 14 -6.96 3.99 -42.34
C GLN A 14 -6.34 4.66 -41.12
N LEU A 15 -7.16 4.86 -40.08
CA LEU A 15 -6.65 4.99 -38.72
C LEU A 15 -5.82 3.73 -38.46
N VAL A 16 -4.50 3.87 -38.46
CA VAL A 16 -3.57 2.82 -38.04
C VAL A 16 -3.79 2.62 -36.54
N GLY A 17 -4.84 1.90 -36.17
CA GLY A 17 -4.95 1.29 -34.86
C GLY A 17 -3.87 0.23 -34.77
N ALA A 18 -3.17 0.17 -33.63
CA ALA A 18 -2.20 -0.91 -33.40
C ALA A 18 -2.94 -2.25 -33.51
N ASP A 19 -2.49 -3.12 -34.43
CA ASP A 19 -3.03 -4.46 -34.57
C ASP A 19 -2.90 -5.20 -33.24
N VAL A 20 -4.03 -5.69 -32.72
CA VAL A 20 -4.05 -6.52 -31.51
C VAL A 20 -3.49 -7.90 -31.86
N PRO A 21 -2.36 -8.32 -31.28
CA PRO A 21 -1.79 -9.62 -31.56
C PRO A 21 -2.72 -10.74 -31.09
N ASP A 22 -2.81 -11.78 -31.90
CA ASP A 22 -3.56 -12.99 -31.56
C ASP A 22 -2.86 -13.73 -30.40
N CYS A 23 -3.64 -14.22 -29.43
CA CYS A 23 -3.15 -14.94 -28.26
C CYS A 23 -3.44 -16.45 -28.37
N LYS A 24 -3.00 -17.06 -29.48
CA LYS A 24 -3.31 -18.47 -29.83
C LYS A 24 -2.90 -19.49 -28.77
N SER A 25 -1.77 -19.26 -28.09
CA SER A 25 -1.25 -20.11 -27.01
C SER A 25 -1.91 -19.84 -25.65
N GLY A 26 -2.75 -18.80 -25.54
CA GLY A 26 -3.29 -18.30 -24.28
C GLY A 26 -2.27 -17.58 -23.39
N ILE A 27 -0.98 -17.62 -23.73
CA ILE A 27 0.12 -17.01 -22.98
C ILE A 27 1.10 -16.32 -23.93
N ILE A 28 1.44 -15.07 -23.64
CA ILE A 28 2.48 -14.28 -24.30
C ILE A 28 3.56 -13.94 -23.27
N ASN A 29 4.83 -14.23 -23.59
CA ASN A 29 5.96 -14.01 -22.69
C ASN A 29 6.70 -12.71 -23.03
N PHE A 30 7.14 -11.99 -22.01
CA PHE A 30 7.97 -10.80 -22.10
C PHE A 30 9.24 -11.02 -21.28
N ASP A 31 10.36 -11.08 -22.00
CA ASP A 31 11.70 -11.14 -21.43
C ASP A 31 12.34 -9.74 -21.47
N PRO A 32 13.28 -9.44 -20.56
CA PRO A 32 13.99 -8.18 -20.58
C PRO A 32 14.71 -7.96 -21.93
N PRO A 33 14.65 -6.75 -22.51
CA PRO A 33 15.29 -6.45 -23.77
C PRO A 33 16.82 -6.48 -23.65
N LEU A 34 17.49 -6.76 -24.77
CA LEU A 34 18.96 -6.68 -24.85
C LEU A 34 19.45 -5.25 -24.55
N ASP A 35 18.79 -4.24 -25.11
CA ASP A 35 18.98 -2.84 -24.77
C ASP A 35 18.11 -2.47 -23.57
N ARG A 36 18.76 -2.27 -22.44
CA ARG A 36 18.15 -2.14 -21.11
C ARG A 36 17.64 -0.73 -20.82
N THR A 37 17.80 0.21 -21.76
CA THR A 37 17.20 1.54 -21.69
C THR A 37 15.84 1.60 -22.41
N THR A 38 15.45 0.53 -23.09
CA THR A 38 14.25 0.50 -23.92
C THR A 38 12.99 0.19 -23.11
N VAL A 39 11.93 0.95 -23.39
CA VAL A 39 10.59 0.66 -22.92
C VAL A 39 9.94 -0.31 -23.91
N THR A 40 9.44 -1.43 -23.42
CA THR A 40 8.66 -2.36 -24.26
C THR A 40 7.18 -2.04 -24.12
N TRP A 41 6.53 -1.71 -25.24
CA TRP A 41 5.11 -1.39 -25.29
C TRP A 41 4.30 -2.55 -25.87
N TYR A 42 3.17 -2.85 -25.24
CA TYR A 42 2.24 -3.87 -25.71
C TYR A 42 0.78 -3.40 -25.75
N PRO A 43 0.09 -3.56 -26.90
CA PRO A 43 0.64 -3.91 -28.20
C PRO A 43 1.39 -2.71 -28.82
N ARG A 44 2.30 -2.95 -29.76
CA ARG A 44 3.43 -2.06 -30.12
C ARG A 44 3.07 -0.55 -30.20
N ASN A 45 3.80 0.26 -29.43
CA ASN A 45 3.90 1.73 -29.48
C ASN A 45 2.60 2.54 -29.30
N PHE A 46 1.62 2.05 -28.52
CA PHE A 46 0.51 2.91 -28.09
C PHE A 46 1.00 3.93 -27.05
N THR A 47 0.61 5.20 -27.18
CA THR A 47 1.07 6.27 -26.27
C THR A 47 0.01 6.68 -25.25
N ASN A 48 -1.22 6.98 -25.71
CA ASN A 48 -2.31 7.46 -24.85
C ASN A 48 -3.62 6.67 -25.02
N ASN A 49 -3.80 6.01 -26.15
CA ASN A 49 -5.01 5.25 -26.48
C ASN A 49 -4.63 3.79 -26.62
N ALA A 50 -4.86 3.01 -25.57
CA ALA A 50 -4.75 1.55 -25.66
C ALA A 50 -5.69 1.04 -26.76
N PRO A 51 -5.25 0.11 -27.62
CA PRO A 51 -6.08 -0.39 -28.70
C PRO A 51 -7.25 -1.22 -28.19
N LEU A 52 -8.26 -1.34 -29.04
CA LEU A 52 -9.49 -2.04 -28.76
C LEU A 52 -9.33 -3.54 -29.03
N TYR A 53 -9.47 -4.35 -27.99
CA TYR A 53 -9.50 -5.80 -28.05
C TYR A 53 -10.91 -6.30 -28.35
N PRO A 54 -11.06 -7.37 -29.14
CA PRO A 54 -12.37 -7.94 -29.47
C PRO A 54 -13.02 -8.57 -28.24
N ASN A 55 -14.31 -8.91 -28.37
CA ASN A 55 -14.99 -9.74 -27.40
C ASN A 55 -14.40 -11.17 -27.37
N ASN A 56 -14.65 -11.89 -26.28
CA ASN A 56 -14.19 -13.25 -26.01
C ASN A 56 -12.67 -13.44 -26.09
N TYR A 57 -11.91 -12.35 -25.94
CA TYR A 57 -10.46 -12.38 -25.91
C TYR A 57 -9.98 -12.76 -24.51
N ASN A 58 -9.13 -13.77 -24.45
CA ASN A 58 -8.53 -14.26 -23.22
C ASN A 58 -7.03 -14.43 -23.43
N CYS A 59 -6.22 -13.76 -22.62
CA CYS A 59 -4.77 -13.87 -22.72
C CYS A 59 -4.10 -13.66 -21.37
N THR A 60 -2.99 -14.38 -21.16
CA THR A 60 -2.07 -14.16 -20.05
C THR A 60 -0.77 -13.58 -20.57
N TYR A 61 -0.33 -12.46 -20.03
CA TYR A 61 0.94 -11.83 -20.33
C TYR A 61 1.91 -12.14 -19.18
N GLN A 62 2.89 -12.99 -19.44
CA GLN A 62 3.90 -13.40 -18.47
C GLN A 62 5.10 -12.45 -18.57
N ILE A 63 5.42 -11.76 -17.48
CA ILE A 63 6.55 -10.84 -17.39
C ILE A 63 7.67 -11.55 -16.64
N ASN A 64 8.76 -11.88 -17.33
CA ASN A 64 9.91 -12.56 -16.74
C ASN A 64 10.88 -11.52 -16.18
N VAL A 65 11.35 -11.75 -14.95
CA VAL A 65 12.24 -10.84 -14.24
C VAL A 65 13.44 -11.63 -13.70
N PRO A 66 14.67 -11.32 -14.15
CA PRO A 66 15.88 -11.96 -13.63
C PRO A 66 16.16 -11.61 -12.16
N GLN A 67 16.99 -12.43 -11.51
CA GLN A 67 17.49 -12.16 -10.15
C GLN A 67 18.26 -10.83 -10.11
N GLY A 68 17.99 -9.96 -9.12
CA GLY A 68 18.64 -8.65 -8.99
C GLY A 68 17.99 -7.54 -9.82
N TRP A 69 16.81 -7.80 -10.39
CA TRP A 69 16.07 -6.87 -11.23
C TRP A 69 14.64 -6.70 -10.75
N PHE A 70 13.99 -5.67 -11.27
CA PHE A 70 12.55 -5.52 -11.24
C PHE A 70 12.02 -5.06 -12.61
N ALA A 71 10.75 -5.38 -12.88
CA ALA A 71 9.99 -4.82 -13.97
C ALA A 71 8.99 -3.79 -13.41
N GLU A 72 9.00 -2.59 -13.97
CA GLU A 72 7.98 -1.56 -13.78
C GLU A 72 6.99 -1.64 -14.94
N ILE A 73 5.71 -1.78 -14.60
CA ILE A 73 4.60 -1.92 -15.54
C ILE A 73 3.73 -0.67 -15.43
N GLN A 74 3.36 -0.06 -16.56
CA GLN A 74 2.28 0.93 -16.61
C GLN A 74 1.12 0.35 -17.42
N LEU A 75 -0.03 0.14 -16.76
CA LEU A 75 -1.20 -0.51 -17.32
C LEU A 75 -2.28 0.52 -17.70
N THR A 76 -2.77 0.41 -18.92
CA THR A 76 -3.94 1.13 -19.43
C THR A 76 -5.06 0.12 -19.72
N VAL A 77 -6.21 0.29 -19.08
CA VAL A 77 -7.39 -0.58 -19.27
C VAL A 77 -8.69 0.21 -19.16
N SER A 78 -9.63 -0.02 -20.07
CA SER A 78 -11.02 0.47 -19.93
C SER A 78 -12.03 -0.55 -20.43
N SER A 79 -13.23 -0.50 -19.87
CA SER A 79 -14.36 -1.37 -20.24
C SER A 79 -14.15 -2.87 -19.95
N THR A 80 -13.14 -3.21 -19.13
CA THR A 80 -12.96 -4.55 -18.54
C THR A 80 -12.11 -4.47 -17.26
N THR A 81 -11.94 -5.63 -16.61
CA THR A 81 -11.05 -5.85 -15.49
C THR A 81 -9.86 -6.71 -15.91
N VAL A 82 -8.66 -6.29 -15.53
CA VAL A 82 -7.42 -7.06 -15.67
C VAL A 82 -7.03 -7.62 -14.31
N GLN A 83 -6.66 -8.89 -14.25
CA GLN A 83 -6.03 -9.47 -13.05
C GLN A 83 -4.52 -9.30 -13.15
N VAL A 84 -3.93 -8.72 -12.12
CA VAL A 84 -2.49 -8.62 -11.94
C VAL A 84 -2.08 -9.64 -10.89
N ILE A 85 -1.18 -10.55 -11.25
CA ILE A 85 -0.71 -11.62 -10.39
C ILE A 85 0.77 -11.40 -10.10
N ASP A 86 1.12 -11.21 -8.84
CA ASP A 86 2.50 -10.93 -8.44
C ASP A 86 3.39 -12.19 -8.38
N GLN A 87 4.66 -11.99 -8.03
CA GLN A 87 5.67 -13.04 -7.86
C GLN A 87 5.33 -14.10 -6.79
N MET A 88 4.34 -13.83 -5.94
CA MET A 88 3.85 -14.74 -4.90
C MET A 88 2.52 -15.41 -5.29
N GLY A 89 1.99 -15.13 -6.49
CA GLY A 89 0.70 -15.63 -6.94
C GLY A 89 -0.50 -14.87 -6.38
N ARG A 90 -0.30 -13.72 -5.72
CA ARG A 90 -1.40 -12.91 -5.16
C ARG A 90 -2.04 -12.10 -6.26
N ILE A 91 -3.36 -11.95 -6.20
CA ILE A 91 -4.16 -11.36 -7.27
C ILE A 91 -4.67 -9.98 -6.84
N GLU A 92 -4.44 -9.00 -7.70
CA GLU A 92 -5.08 -7.69 -7.67
C GLU A 92 -5.89 -7.49 -8.95
N THR A 93 -6.96 -6.71 -8.89
CA THR A 93 -7.80 -6.39 -10.06
C THR A 93 -7.79 -4.90 -10.35
N THR A 94 -7.66 -4.54 -11.62
CA THR A 94 -7.70 -3.14 -12.07
C THR A 94 -8.71 -2.99 -13.18
N SER A 95 -9.52 -1.95 -13.07
CA SER A 95 -10.52 -1.55 -14.07
C SER A 95 -10.42 -0.05 -14.29
N ASN A 96 -10.62 0.40 -15.54
CA ASN A 96 -10.73 1.83 -15.88
C ASN A 96 -9.55 2.67 -15.37
N SER A 97 -8.33 2.32 -15.78
CA SER A 97 -7.12 3.10 -15.49
C SER A 97 -6.41 3.50 -16.77
N ASN A 98 -5.86 4.71 -16.81
CA ASN A 98 -5.07 5.20 -17.93
C ASN A 98 -3.56 4.97 -17.74
N SER A 99 -3.09 4.77 -16.49
CA SER A 99 -1.67 4.54 -16.18
C SER A 99 -1.49 3.99 -14.75
N GLU A 100 -1.97 2.76 -14.51
CA GLU A 100 -1.77 2.10 -13.21
C GLU A 100 -0.38 1.47 -13.13
N CYS A 101 0.38 1.79 -12.08
CA CYS A 101 1.74 1.28 -11.91
C CYS A 101 1.78 -0.02 -11.09
N PHE A 102 2.54 -1.00 -11.60
CA PHE A 102 2.85 -2.27 -10.92
C PHE A 102 4.35 -2.57 -10.96
N TYR A 103 4.81 -3.36 -10.00
CA TYR A 103 6.21 -3.77 -9.90
C TYR A 103 6.29 -5.28 -9.70
N PHE A 104 7.13 -5.94 -10.49
CA PHE A 104 7.46 -7.35 -10.32
C PHE A 104 8.95 -7.51 -10.05
N ILE A 105 9.31 -8.32 -9.06
CA ILE A 105 10.70 -8.72 -8.79
C ILE A 105 10.97 -10.11 -9.36
N ALA A 106 12.11 -10.73 -9.02
CA ALA A 106 12.45 -12.10 -9.41
C ALA A 106 11.28 -13.09 -9.21
N ASN A 107 11.18 -14.07 -10.10
CA ASN A 107 10.00 -14.92 -10.40
C ASN A 107 8.91 -14.24 -11.23
N GLY A 108 9.00 -12.93 -11.44
CA GLY A 108 8.15 -12.21 -12.38
C GLY A 108 6.69 -12.11 -11.95
N GLY A 109 5.82 -11.80 -12.89
CA GLY A 109 4.38 -11.64 -12.64
C GLY A 109 3.55 -11.86 -13.90
N LYS A 110 2.24 -11.80 -13.76
CA LYS A 110 1.29 -12.01 -14.88
C LYS A 110 0.24 -10.92 -14.93
N LEU A 111 -0.14 -10.53 -16.14
CA LEU A 111 -1.38 -9.79 -16.41
C LEU A 111 -2.35 -10.73 -17.11
N LYS A 112 -3.58 -10.88 -16.62
CA LYS A 112 -4.63 -11.66 -17.30
C LYS A 112 -5.74 -10.75 -17.77
N LEU A 113 -5.97 -10.75 -19.08
CA LEU A 113 -7.05 -10.04 -19.74
C LEU A 113 -8.14 -11.06 -20.12
N SER A 114 -9.40 -10.74 -19.77
CA SER A 114 -10.58 -11.42 -20.27
C SER A 114 -11.62 -10.35 -20.65
N THR A 115 -12.05 -10.31 -21.92
CA THR A 115 -12.98 -9.28 -22.40
C THR A 115 -14.45 -9.69 -22.33
N GLY A 116 -14.73 -10.98 -22.11
CA GLY A 116 -16.11 -11.48 -22.00
C GLY A 116 -16.94 -11.13 -23.24
N VAL A 117 -18.14 -10.57 -23.06
CA VAL A 117 -19.04 -10.24 -24.19
C VAL A 117 -18.81 -8.84 -24.79
N THR A 118 -17.99 -8.01 -24.17
CA THR A 118 -17.74 -6.62 -24.60
C THR A 118 -16.31 -6.44 -25.10
N SER A 119 -16.09 -5.53 -26.05
CA SER A 119 -14.73 -5.10 -26.40
C SER A 119 -14.13 -4.25 -25.29
N ALA A 120 -12.80 -4.27 -25.14
CA ALA A 120 -12.11 -3.52 -24.10
C ALA A 120 -10.83 -2.88 -24.63
N ASN A 121 -10.46 -1.70 -24.11
CA ASN A 121 -9.16 -1.14 -24.41
C ASN A 121 -8.16 -1.69 -23.41
N PHE A 122 -7.04 -2.20 -23.89
CA PHE A 122 -5.99 -2.78 -23.05
C PHE A 122 -4.62 -2.52 -23.66
N GLY A 123 -3.68 -2.14 -22.81
CA GLY A 123 -2.27 -2.05 -23.18
C GLY A 123 -1.41 -1.84 -21.94
N PHE A 124 -0.13 -2.16 -22.04
CA PHE A 124 0.81 -1.85 -21.00
C PHE A 124 2.20 -1.54 -21.57
N SER A 125 2.98 -0.79 -20.81
CA SER A 125 4.42 -0.70 -21.01
C SER A 125 5.14 -1.48 -19.92
N VAL A 126 6.35 -1.94 -20.22
CA VAL A 126 7.22 -2.59 -19.26
C VAL A 126 8.65 -2.08 -19.43
N VAL A 127 9.28 -1.74 -18.29
CA VAL A 127 10.67 -1.33 -18.19
C VAL A 127 11.37 -2.20 -17.16
N TRP A 128 12.48 -2.83 -17.54
CA TRP A 128 13.29 -3.62 -16.62
C TRP A 128 14.44 -2.79 -16.10
N LYS A 129 14.63 -2.79 -14.79
CA LYS A 129 15.68 -2.04 -14.09
C LYS A 129 16.42 -2.96 -13.14
N GLN A 130 17.73 -2.78 -13.03
CA GLN A 130 18.52 -3.40 -11.97
C GLN A 130 18.27 -2.66 -10.65
N TYR A 131 18.44 -3.34 -9.52
CA TYR A 131 18.45 -2.65 -8.24
C TYR A 131 19.60 -1.64 -8.21
N ASP A 132 19.30 -0.43 -7.77
CA ASP A 132 20.31 0.62 -7.59
C ASP A 132 21.37 0.14 -6.58
N ASN A 133 22.64 0.36 -6.93
CA ASN A 133 23.86 0.07 -6.17
C ASN A 133 23.67 -0.83 -4.92
N PRO A 134 23.84 -2.16 -5.02
CA PRO A 134 23.65 -3.07 -3.88
C PRO A 134 24.61 -2.81 -2.71
N ASN A 135 25.58 -1.91 -2.84
CA ASN A 135 26.49 -1.51 -1.77
C ASN A 135 26.01 -0.29 -0.96
N SER A 136 24.91 0.39 -1.35
CA SER A 136 24.36 1.56 -0.63
C SER A 136 23.18 1.23 0.29
N VAL A 137 23.08 -0.02 0.75
CA VAL A 137 22.00 -0.45 1.63
C VAL A 137 22.16 0.18 3.02
N HIS A 138 21.16 0.95 3.45
CA HIS A 138 21.18 1.53 4.80
C HIS A 138 20.74 0.47 5.81
N LYS A 139 21.50 0.34 6.90
CA LYS A 139 21.21 -0.62 7.95
C LYS A 139 20.69 0.10 9.20
N TYR A 140 19.62 -0.43 9.76
CA TYR A 140 19.00 0.04 10.99
C TYR A 140 18.84 -1.11 11.97
N HIS A 141 18.76 -0.77 13.24
CA HIS A 141 18.58 -1.74 14.32
C HIS A 141 17.36 -1.36 15.15
N VAL A 142 16.59 -2.36 15.57
CA VAL A 142 15.48 -2.24 16.53
C VAL A 142 15.67 -3.19 17.69
N SER A 143 15.29 -2.77 18.89
CA SER A 143 15.48 -3.58 20.11
C SER A 143 14.17 -3.80 20.85
N LYS A 144 14.06 -4.94 21.53
CA LYS A 144 12.95 -5.23 22.46
C LYS A 144 12.83 -4.21 23.61
N SER A 145 13.92 -3.49 23.91
CA SER A 145 13.94 -2.48 24.97
C SER A 145 13.32 -1.14 24.53
N GLU A 146 13.14 -0.93 23.22
CA GLU A 146 12.63 0.31 22.67
C GLU A 146 11.13 0.46 22.90
N ALA A 147 10.76 1.57 23.54
CA ALA A 147 9.36 1.91 23.82
C ALA A 147 8.66 2.60 22.65
N VAL A 148 9.34 2.90 21.55
CA VAL A 148 8.81 3.66 20.40
C VAL A 148 9.22 2.94 19.12
N PRO A 149 8.35 2.85 18.09
CA PRO A 149 8.72 2.17 16.85
C PRO A 149 9.82 2.93 16.13
N PHE A 150 10.73 2.21 15.48
CA PHE A 150 11.62 2.84 14.52
C PHE A 150 10.79 3.24 13.30
N SER A 151 10.74 4.55 13.05
CA SER A 151 10.01 5.11 11.94
C SER A 151 10.96 5.50 10.81
N TYR A 152 10.67 5.01 9.60
CA TYR A 152 11.44 5.32 8.42
C TYR A 152 10.57 6.08 7.42
N PHE A 153 10.93 7.34 7.20
CA PHE A 153 10.39 8.14 6.11
C PHE A 153 11.15 7.77 4.84
N LEU A 154 10.44 7.14 3.91
CA LEU A 154 11.01 6.73 2.64
C LEU A 154 11.49 7.93 1.84
N TYR A 155 12.81 8.04 1.64
CA TYR A 155 13.44 9.05 0.80
C TYR A 155 14.40 8.39 -0.21
N GLY A 156 14.10 8.59 -1.49
CA GLY A 156 14.86 7.97 -2.58
C GLY A 156 14.59 6.47 -2.73
N ASN A 157 15.46 5.80 -3.48
CA ASN A 157 15.24 4.42 -3.94
C ASN A 157 16.24 3.41 -3.34
N ASN A 158 17.03 3.82 -2.34
CA ASN A 158 18.01 2.94 -1.73
C ASN A 158 17.31 1.90 -0.85
N PRO A 159 17.59 0.60 -1.02
CA PRO A 159 17.05 -0.41 -0.12
C PRO A 159 17.54 -0.18 1.31
N ILE A 160 16.76 -0.68 2.27
CA ILE A 160 17.12 -0.67 3.68
C ILE A 160 17.10 -2.09 4.25
N ILE A 161 17.95 -2.35 5.22
CA ILE A 161 17.91 -3.56 6.06
C ILE A 161 17.61 -3.10 7.48
N VAL A 162 16.64 -3.76 8.09
CA VAL A 162 16.35 -3.61 9.51
C VAL A 162 16.75 -4.91 10.21
N GLU A 163 17.48 -4.80 11.30
CA GLU A 163 17.90 -5.92 12.15
C GLU A 163 17.27 -5.79 13.54
N ALA A 164 16.89 -6.91 14.14
CA ALA A 164 16.30 -6.98 15.47
C ALA A 164 17.13 -7.91 16.39
N GLU A 165 16.88 -7.87 17.70
CA GLU A 165 17.43 -8.89 18.60
C GLU A 165 16.75 -10.24 18.40
N THR A 166 15.44 -10.24 18.13
CA THR A 166 14.67 -11.46 17.85
C THR A 166 14.31 -11.59 16.38
N ARG A 167 13.21 -10.98 15.95
CA ARG A 167 12.71 -10.93 14.58
C ARG A 167 12.20 -9.53 14.32
N VAL A 168 12.26 -9.08 13.08
CA VAL A 168 11.70 -7.78 12.69
C VAL A 168 10.21 -7.93 12.42
N SER A 169 9.41 -7.09 13.06
CA SER A 169 8.02 -6.79 12.72
C SER A 169 7.96 -5.48 11.93
N ALA A 170 7.24 -5.49 10.81
CA ALA A 170 7.00 -4.33 9.97
C ALA A 170 5.50 -4.02 9.86
N THR A 171 5.15 -2.76 10.04
CA THR A 171 3.82 -2.20 9.77
C THR A 171 3.95 -0.92 8.94
N ILE A 172 2.84 -0.40 8.45
CA ILE A 172 2.83 0.81 7.62
C ILE A 172 1.66 1.71 8.03
N VAL A 173 1.92 3.02 8.09
CA VAL A 173 0.85 3.99 8.31
C VAL A 173 0.10 4.22 6.99
N PRO A 174 -1.25 4.15 6.97
CA PRO A 174 -2.04 4.36 5.78
C PRO A 174 -1.74 5.69 5.09
N GLN A 175 -1.86 5.72 3.77
CA GLN A 175 -1.73 6.93 2.96
C GLN A 175 -3.10 7.34 2.41
N PRO A 176 -3.29 8.60 2.00
CA PRO A 176 -4.46 9.00 1.22
C PRO A 176 -4.70 8.06 0.03
N SER A 177 -5.96 7.76 -0.28
CA SER A 177 -6.33 6.74 -1.27
C SER A 177 -5.66 6.92 -2.65
N TYR A 178 -5.50 8.16 -3.11
CA TYR A 178 -4.82 8.46 -4.39
C TYR A 178 -3.31 8.16 -4.40
N LYS A 179 -2.71 7.91 -3.24
CA LYS A 179 -1.29 7.58 -3.05
C LYS A 179 -1.02 6.10 -2.75
N THR A 180 -2.05 5.29 -2.53
CA THR A 180 -1.86 3.88 -2.13
C THR A 180 -1.22 3.03 -3.23
N GLN A 181 -1.42 3.38 -4.51
CA GLN A 181 -0.77 2.71 -5.64
C GLN A 181 0.77 2.69 -5.54
N TYR A 182 1.39 3.73 -4.97
CA TYR A 182 2.85 3.81 -4.81
C TYR A 182 3.37 2.78 -3.80
N LEU A 183 2.51 2.23 -2.94
CA LEU A 183 2.89 1.19 -1.98
C LEU A 183 3.17 -0.16 -2.64
N ARG A 184 2.80 -0.36 -3.91
CA ARG A 184 3.19 -1.55 -4.69
C ARG A 184 4.68 -1.63 -4.93
N GLY A 185 5.38 -0.49 -4.99
CA GLY A 185 6.83 -0.40 -5.17
C GLY A 185 7.65 -0.66 -3.90
N ILE A 186 6.99 -0.79 -2.75
CA ILE A 186 7.66 -1.09 -1.48
C ILE A 186 7.59 -2.59 -1.27
N ILE A 187 8.72 -3.30 -1.37
CA ILE A 187 8.74 -4.77 -1.29
C ILE A 187 9.48 -5.20 -0.04
N TYR A 188 8.84 -6.05 0.78
CA TYR A 188 9.43 -6.61 1.99
C TYR A 188 10.01 -7.99 1.69
N LEU A 189 11.27 -8.21 2.08
CA LEU A 189 11.99 -9.48 1.91
C LEU A 189 12.39 -10.06 3.27
N ASP A 190 12.22 -11.38 3.41
CA ASP A 190 12.51 -12.16 4.62
C ASP A 190 14.01 -12.49 4.71
N GLY A 191 14.80 -11.56 5.26
CA GLY A 191 16.24 -11.68 5.47
C GLY A 191 17.02 -10.45 5.01
N PRO A 192 18.36 -10.50 5.07
CA PRO A 192 19.23 -9.32 4.85
C PRO A 192 19.62 -9.09 3.37
N ASN A 193 19.22 -9.98 2.46
CA ASN A 193 19.68 -9.96 1.07
C ASN A 193 18.58 -9.48 0.13
N LEU A 194 18.96 -8.81 -0.96
CA LEU A 194 18.04 -8.43 -2.05
C LEU A 194 17.45 -9.64 -2.81
N THR A 195 17.95 -10.84 -2.50
CA THR A 195 17.52 -12.14 -3.05
C THR A 195 16.69 -12.95 -2.06
N SER A 196 16.47 -12.42 -0.84
CA SER A 196 15.64 -13.08 0.17
C SER A 196 14.20 -13.29 -0.31
N PRO A 197 13.49 -14.31 0.21
CA PRO A 197 12.10 -14.56 -0.15
C PRO A 197 11.20 -13.34 0.09
N CYS A 198 10.27 -13.07 -0.83
CA CYS A 198 9.33 -11.97 -0.68
C CYS A 198 8.28 -12.28 0.39
N LEU A 199 7.98 -11.32 1.26
CA LEU A 199 6.84 -11.34 2.19
C LEU A 199 5.60 -10.68 1.59
N GLY A 200 5.80 -9.67 0.73
CA GLY A 200 4.75 -8.94 0.05
C GLY A 200 5.10 -7.49 -0.24
N THR A 201 4.12 -6.76 -0.74
CA THR A 201 4.22 -5.31 -1.00
C THR A 201 3.69 -4.49 0.18
N GLY A 202 4.03 -3.20 0.23
CA GLY A 202 3.46 -2.25 1.18
C GLY A 202 1.95 -2.10 1.04
N LEU A 203 1.40 -2.22 -0.18
CA LEU A 203 -0.04 -2.21 -0.41
C LEU A 203 -0.71 -3.44 0.22
N GLN A 204 -0.08 -4.61 0.12
CA GLN A 204 -0.58 -5.84 0.73
C GLN A 204 -0.49 -5.79 2.26
N LEU A 205 0.60 -5.22 2.80
CA LEU A 205 0.74 -4.98 4.23
C LEU A 205 -0.37 -4.07 4.75
N LEU A 206 -0.63 -2.97 4.05
CA LEU A 206 -1.70 -2.02 4.38
C LEU A 206 -3.08 -2.68 4.33
N ASN A 207 -3.43 -3.32 3.21
CA ASN A 207 -4.75 -3.92 3.01
C ASN A 207 -5.00 -5.14 3.91
N GLY A 208 -3.94 -5.85 4.30
CA GLY A 208 -4.04 -7.00 5.19
C GLY A 208 -4.38 -6.65 6.63
N ASN A 209 -4.25 -5.38 7.03
CA ASN A 209 -4.38 -4.92 8.42
C ASN A 209 -3.56 -5.81 9.37
N MET A 210 -2.33 -6.13 8.98
CA MET A 210 -1.47 -7.08 9.68
C MET A 210 -0.04 -6.54 9.74
N GLN A 211 0.84 -7.30 10.38
CA GLN A 211 2.28 -7.09 10.36
C GLN A 211 2.95 -8.11 9.45
N PHE A 212 4.02 -7.71 8.77
CA PHE A 212 4.98 -8.65 8.23
C PHE A 212 6.02 -8.96 9.28
N VAL A 213 6.32 -10.25 9.46
CA VAL A 213 7.28 -10.72 10.45
C VAL A 213 8.31 -11.57 9.74
N SER A 214 9.58 -11.20 9.89
CA SER A 214 10.69 -12.01 9.40
C SER A 214 10.77 -13.36 10.14
N LYS A 215 11.38 -14.36 9.51
CA LYS A 215 11.70 -15.65 10.14
C LYS A 215 12.95 -15.54 11.00
N GLY A 216 13.98 -14.86 10.48
CA GLY A 216 15.21 -14.54 11.19
C GLY A 216 15.15 -13.17 11.87
N ASN A 217 16.33 -12.64 12.19
CA ASN A 217 16.49 -11.35 12.86
C ASN A 217 16.65 -10.17 11.90
N SER A 218 16.43 -10.36 10.59
CA SER A 218 16.61 -9.31 9.59
C SER A 218 15.47 -9.28 8.60
N LEU A 219 15.13 -8.08 8.13
CA LEU A 219 14.17 -7.84 7.07
C LEU A 219 14.73 -6.76 6.14
N THR A 220 14.60 -6.97 4.83
CA THR A 220 15.03 -6.00 3.81
C THR A 220 13.81 -5.36 3.17
N VAL A 221 13.87 -4.05 2.90
CA VAL A 221 12.84 -3.34 2.13
C VAL A 221 13.46 -2.79 0.85
N LEU A 222 12.93 -3.23 -0.29
CA LEU A 222 13.21 -2.62 -1.60
C LEU A 222 12.26 -1.46 -1.82
N ILE A 223 12.78 -0.37 -2.39
CA ILE A 223 12.01 0.81 -2.77
C ILE A 223 12.14 0.96 -4.28
N LEU A 224 11.06 0.63 -4.99
CA LEU A 224 11.02 0.57 -6.45
C LEU A 224 10.16 1.72 -7.00
N GLY A 225 10.64 2.33 -8.08
CA GLY A 225 9.95 3.42 -8.76
C GLY A 225 9.95 4.73 -7.97
N ASN A 226 8.94 5.58 -8.22
CA ASN A 226 8.80 6.85 -7.50
C ASN A 226 7.91 6.65 -6.26
N SER A 227 8.51 6.73 -5.07
CA SER A 227 7.78 6.69 -3.79
C SER A 227 7.16 8.03 -3.43
N GLY A 228 6.54 8.74 -4.39
CA GLY A 228 6.00 10.10 -4.23
C GLY A 228 4.93 10.24 -3.14
N SER A 229 4.53 9.14 -2.49
CA SER A 229 3.70 9.10 -1.31
C SER A 229 4.44 9.34 0.01
N TYR A 230 5.78 9.22 0.07
CA TYR A 230 6.59 9.28 1.30
C TYR A 230 5.95 8.53 2.49
N PRO A 231 5.58 7.26 2.33
CA PRO A 231 4.86 6.56 3.38
C PRO A 231 5.77 6.32 4.59
N LEU A 232 5.14 6.29 5.77
CA LEU A 232 5.84 6.04 7.01
C LEU A 232 5.84 4.53 7.29
N LEU A 233 7.02 3.92 7.17
CA LEU A 233 7.23 2.53 7.54
C LEU A 233 7.60 2.46 9.02
N LEU A 234 7.03 1.49 9.73
CA LEU A 234 7.28 1.28 11.15
C LEU A 234 7.89 -0.10 11.36
N PHE A 235 8.97 -0.14 12.14
CA PHE A 235 9.66 -1.38 12.46
C PHE A 235 9.83 -1.55 13.96
N ASN A 236 9.72 -2.80 14.41
CA ASN A 236 9.77 -3.17 15.81
C ASN A 236 10.49 -4.51 15.97
N ASP A 237 11.08 -4.72 17.13
CA ASP A 237 11.41 -6.09 17.55
C ASP A 237 10.10 -6.85 17.82
N PHE A 238 9.95 -8.00 17.15
CA PHE A 238 8.75 -8.83 17.21
C PHE A 238 8.43 -9.33 18.62
N TYR A 239 9.41 -9.37 19.53
CA TYR A 239 9.19 -9.71 20.94
C TYR A 239 8.06 -8.86 21.57
N ASN A 240 8.00 -7.58 21.23
CA ASN A 240 6.98 -6.65 21.74
C ASN A 240 5.64 -6.73 20.99
N MET A 241 5.64 -7.35 19.81
CA MET A 241 4.49 -7.36 18.89
C MET A 241 3.80 -8.74 18.83
N GLN A 242 4.15 -9.64 19.74
CA GLN A 242 3.61 -10.99 19.79
C GLN A 242 2.10 -11.00 20.10
N GLY A 243 1.40 -11.94 19.48
CA GLY A 243 -0.02 -12.18 19.71
C GLY A 243 -0.95 -11.18 19.01
N ILE A 244 -0.44 -10.09 18.42
CA ILE A 244 -1.27 -9.13 17.69
C ILE A 244 -1.71 -9.75 16.36
N LYS A 245 -3.03 -9.80 16.17
CA LYS A 245 -3.69 -10.37 14.97
C LYS A 245 -4.06 -9.32 13.96
N ARG A 246 -4.32 -8.09 14.41
CA ARG A 246 -4.73 -6.98 13.57
C ARG A 246 -3.97 -5.71 13.92
N PHE A 247 -3.42 -5.07 12.91
CA PHE A 247 -2.77 -3.78 12.98
C PHE A 247 -3.46 -2.80 12.05
N GLU A 248 -3.82 -1.65 12.60
CA GLU A 248 -4.31 -0.52 11.81
C GLU A 248 -3.52 0.73 12.19
N GLY A 249 -3.03 1.44 11.17
CA GLY A 249 -2.45 2.77 11.37
C GLY A 249 -3.49 3.86 11.11
N ILE A 250 -3.24 5.06 11.59
CA ILE A 250 -4.10 6.23 11.33
C ILE A 250 -3.26 7.36 10.77
N GLN A 251 -3.74 7.90 9.66
CA GLN A 251 -3.31 9.19 9.15
C GLN A 251 -4.55 10.06 8.95
N CYS A 252 -4.71 11.08 9.79
CA CYS A 252 -5.70 12.13 9.58
C CYS A 252 -5.01 13.42 9.16
N ASP A 253 -5.56 14.08 8.15
CA ASP A 253 -5.14 15.43 7.77
C ASP A 253 -6.06 16.50 8.42
N SER A 254 -7.36 16.53 8.04
CA SER A 254 -8.31 17.58 8.49
C SER A 254 -9.58 17.06 9.17
N SER A 255 -10.06 15.88 8.80
CA SER A 255 -11.17 15.19 9.44
C SER A 255 -10.78 13.74 9.70
N CYS A 256 -10.99 13.28 10.92
CA CYS A 256 -10.75 11.89 11.27
C CYS A 256 -12.03 11.10 11.12
N GLN A 257 -11.95 10.03 10.34
CA GLN A 257 -12.97 8.99 10.43
C GLN A 257 -12.94 8.35 11.82
N GLU A 258 -14.11 7.87 12.26
CA GLU A 258 -14.19 7.05 13.46
C GLU A 258 -13.36 5.79 13.26
N LEU A 259 -12.59 5.44 14.28
CA LEU A 259 -11.75 4.26 14.26
C LEU A 259 -12.52 3.10 14.85
N LYS A 260 -12.44 1.94 14.23
CA LYS A 260 -13.13 0.74 14.71
C LYS A 260 -12.13 -0.35 15.04
N ILE A 261 -11.91 -0.57 16.32
CA ILE A 261 -11.07 -1.63 16.84
C ILE A 261 -11.94 -2.84 17.10
N ASP A 262 -11.63 -3.96 16.44
CA ASP A 262 -12.29 -5.24 16.68
C ASP A 262 -11.25 -6.28 17.11
N ALA A 263 -11.33 -6.69 18.37
CA ALA A 263 -10.48 -7.72 18.97
C ALA A 263 -11.23 -9.04 19.21
N SER A 264 -12.35 -9.28 18.52
CA SER A 264 -13.12 -10.52 18.61
C SER A 264 -12.33 -11.76 18.17
N ASN A 265 -11.38 -11.60 17.25
CA ASN A 265 -10.53 -12.67 16.71
C ASN A 265 -9.11 -12.67 17.30
N GLY A 266 -8.91 -12.00 18.42
CA GLY A 266 -7.63 -11.84 19.11
C GLY A 266 -7.17 -10.40 19.18
N ARG A 267 -6.02 -10.17 19.80
CA ARG A 267 -5.50 -8.84 20.09
C ARG A 267 -5.40 -7.96 18.84
N SER A 268 -5.98 -6.76 18.94
CA SER A 268 -5.99 -5.76 17.88
C SER A 268 -5.36 -4.47 18.37
N VAL A 269 -4.58 -3.85 17.49
CA VAL A 269 -3.74 -2.71 17.82
C VAL A 269 -3.90 -1.59 16.79
N PHE A 270 -3.99 -0.37 17.31
CA PHE A 270 -4.11 0.85 16.53
C PHE A 270 -2.96 1.78 16.85
N GLN A 271 -2.19 2.17 15.82
CA GLN A 271 -1.04 3.05 15.97
C GLN A 271 -1.32 4.41 15.36
N VAL A 272 -1.05 5.45 16.14
CA VAL A 272 -1.22 6.84 15.74
C VAL A 272 0.15 7.51 15.69
N ASP A 273 0.51 8.04 14.52
CA ASP A 273 1.65 8.95 14.37
C ASP A 273 1.25 10.35 14.81
N ASN A 274 1.69 10.73 16.01
CA ASN A 274 1.42 12.05 16.59
C ASN A 274 2.43 13.11 16.13
N SER A 275 3.45 12.76 15.36
CA SER A 275 4.54 13.67 14.98
C SER A 275 4.08 14.80 14.05
N LYS A 276 3.12 14.50 13.17
CA LYS A 276 2.52 15.48 12.25
C LYS A 276 1.27 16.11 12.81
N SER A 277 0.57 15.43 13.71
CA SER A 277 -0.72 15.89 14.21
C SER A 277 -1.02 15.30 15.58
N GLN A 278 -1.34 16.14 16.56
CA GLN A 278 -1.73 15.64 17.88
C GLN A 278 -3.23 15.31 17.89
N TYR A 279 -3.55 14.14 18.41
CA TYR A 279 -4.91 13.60 18.41
C TYR A 279 -5.56 13.76 19.78
N VAL A 280 -6.81 14.24 19.76
CA VAL A 280 -7.67 14.28 20.94
C VAL A 280 -8.69 13.17 20.82
N LEU A 281 -8.63 12.24 21.75
CA LEU A 281 -9.66 11.23 21.97
C LEU A 281 -10.89 11.92 22.55
N LYS A 282 -12.00 11.95 21.79
CA LYS A 282 -13.23 12.65 22.18
C LYS A 282 -14.20 11.76 22.93
N ASN A 283 -14.49 10.61 22.34
CA ASN A 283 -15.46 9.67 22.87
C ASN A 283 -15.12 8.25 22.39
N MET A 284 -15.62 7.27 23.13
CA MET A 284 -15.50 5.85 22.80
C MET A 284 -16.80 5.14 23.10
N THR A 285 -17.15 4.17 22.26
CA THR A 285 -18.29 3.28 22.47
C THR A 285 -17.88 1.84 22.19
N GLY A 286 -18.55 0.87 22.79
CA GLY A 286 -18.23 -0.55 22.63
C GLY A 286 -18.21 -1.28 23.96
N PHE A 287 -17.45 -2.37 24.04
CA PHE A 287 -17.30 -3.16 25.26
C PHE A 287 -15.90 -3.79 25.33
N GLY A 288 -15.44 -4.06 26.55
CA GLY A 288 -14.11 -4.56 26.83
C GLY A 288 -13.18 -3.45 27.34
N LYS A 289 -11.88 -3.69 27.25
CA LYS A 289 -10.85 -2.81 27.81
C LYS A 289 -9.95 -2.26 26.71
N LEU A 290 -9.73 -0.94 26.73
CA LEU A 290 -8.79 -0.25 25.85
C LEU A 290 -7.58 0.23 26.66
N ASP A 291 -6.41 -0.36 26.41
CA ASP A 291 -5.15 0.07 27.00
C ASP A 291 -4.41 1.02 26.03
N VAL A 292 -3.83 2.10 26.54
CA VAL A 292 -3.12 3.11 25.74
C VAL A 292 -1.67 3.20 26.18
N TYR A 293 -0.76 3.01 25.22
CA TYR A 293 0.69 3.02 25.43
C TYR A 293 1.31 4.25 24.75
N ALA A 294 2.30 4.85 25.43
CA ALA A 294 3.15 5.88 24.84
C ALA A 294 4.22 5.22 23.97
N GLY A 295 4.02 5.19 22.66
CA GLY A 295 4.85 4.45 21.70
C GLY A 295 4.31 3.04 21.46
N ASN A 296 5.17 2.02 21.51
CA ASN A 296 4.84 0.59 21.30
C ASN A 296 4.28 -0.10 22.54
N LEU A 297 3.84 -1.35 22.38
CA LEU A 297 3.70 -2.25 23.52
C LEU A 297 5.09 -2.51 24.12
N THR A 298 5.19 -2.48 25.44
CA THR A 298 6.40 -2.92 26.16
C THR A 298 6.08 -4.07 27.10
N PRO A 299 7.07 -4.91 27.42
CA PRO A 299 6.93 -5.91 28.46
C PRO A 299 6.54 -5.24 29.78
N GLU A 300 5.69 -5.92 30.56
CA GLU A 300 5.21 -5.46 31.88
C GLU A 300 4.46 -4.11 31.85
N LYS A 301 4.03 -3.65 30.67
CA LYS A 301 3.26 -2.41 30.50
C LYS A 301 3.97 -1.15 31.00
N ARG A 302 5.31 -1.10 30.93
CA ARG A 302 6.14 0.02 31.47
C ARG A 302 5.78 1.40 30.91
N ASN A 303 5.23 1.47 29.70
CA ASN A 303 4.81 2.71 29.05
C ASN A 303 3.28 2.80 28.83
N LEU A 304 2.49 2.05 29.60
CA LEU A 304 1.03 2.21 29.67
C LEU A 304 0.72 3.54 30.35
N ILE A 305 -0.08 4.38 29.69
CA ILE A 305 -0.43 5.73 30.15
C ILE A 305 -1.90 5.91 30.48
N ALA A 306 -2.78 5.04 29.96
CA ALA A 306 -4.19 5.02 30.30
C ALA A 306 -4.81 3.63 30.07
N SER A 307 -5.89 3.34 30.78
CA SER A 307 -6.74 2.16 30.59
C SER A 307 -8.19 2.59 30.74
N TYR A 308 -9.03 2.24 29.77
CA TYR A 308 -10.47 2.54 29.80
C TYR A 308 -11.27 1.24 29.81
N ASP A 309 -12.25 1.16 30.71
CA ASP A 309 -13.30 0.15 30.66
C ASP A 309 -14.46 0.72 29.84
N LEU A 310 -14.72 0.15 28.67
CA LEU A 310 -15.72 0.68 27.73
C LEU A 310 -17.17 0.47 28.21
N THR A 311 -17.37 -0.31 29.28
CA THR A 311 -18.68 -0.49 29.92
C THR A 311 -18.92 0.49 31.07
N ALA A 312 -17.87 1.17 31.54
CA ALA A 312 -17.95 2.17 32.58
C ALA A 312 -18.20 3.57 31.99
N ASP A 313 -18.76 4.45 32.82
CA ASP A 313 -18.84 5.87 32.49
C ASP A 313 -17.44 6.50 32.53
N ASN A 314 -16.87 6.77 31.35
CA ASN A 314 -15.55 7.37 31.17
C ASN A 314 -15.60 8.91 31.00
N HIS A 315 -16.72 9.58 31.27
CA HIS A 315 -16.87 11.02 31.05
C HIS A 315 -15.87 11.89 31.83
N LEU A 316 -15.31 11.39 32.94
CA LEU A 316 -14.28 12.12 33.72
C LEU A 316 -12.88 12.04 33.10
N SER A 317 -12.63 11.10 32.19
CA SER A 317 -11.31 10.89 31.60
C SER A 317 -11.22 11.35 30.14
N LEU A 318 -12.34 11.79 29.55
CA LEU A 318 -12.42 12.27 28.18
C LEU A 318 -12.99 13.71 28.14
N PRO A 319 -12.57 14.53 27.17
CA PRO A 319 -11.62 14.23 26.10
C PRO A 319 -10.15 14.25 26.58
N GLN A 320 -9.30 13.43 25.97
CA GLN A 320 -7.88 13.32 26.34
C GLN A 320 -6.95 13.51 25.15
N LEU A 321 -5.91 14.32 25.35
CA LEU A 321 -4.80 14.50 24.42
C LEU A 321 -3.63 13.60 24.83
N PHE A 322 -3.13 12.79 23.89
CA PHE A 322 -1.93 12.00 24.11
C PHE A 322 -0.72 12.72 23.48
N LYS A 323 0.34 12.91 24.28
CA LYS A 323 1.60 13.53 23.84
C LYS A 323 2.64 12.47 23.51
N GLY A 324 3.59 12.81 22.63
CA GLY A 324 4.66 11.92 22.18
C GLY A 324 4.68 11.80 20.65
N SER A 325 5.61 11.02 20.10
CA SER A 325 5.69 10.79 18.64
C SER A 325 4.71 9.71 18.17
N PHE A 326 4.45 8.70 19.00
CA PHE A 326 3.50 7.63 18.69
C PHE A 326 2.62 7.30 19.90
N THR A 327 1.38 6.93 19.62
CA THR A 327 0.47 6.34 20.61
C THR A 327 -0.04 5.02 20.05
N THR A 328 -0.07 3.99 20.89
CA THR A 328 -0.63 2.70 20.52
C THR A 328 -1.81 2.36 21.42
N PHE A 329 -2.98 2.15 20.82
CA PHE A 329 -4.19 1.67 21.47
C PHE A 329 -4.28 0.16 21.29
N VAL A 330 -4.57 -0.56 22.37
CA VAL A 330 -4.59 -2.02 22.38
C VAL A 330 -5.89 -2.52 22.98
N MET A 331 -6.54 -3.43 22.27
CA MET A 331 -7.64 -4.24 22.79
C MET A 331 -7.26 -5.72 22.75
N GLU A 332 -7.42 -6.39 23.89
CA GLU A 332 -7.21 -7.84 24.00
C GLU A 332 -8.47 -8.62 23.58
N SER A 333 -9.65 -8.05 23.79
CA SER A 333 -10.96 -8.63 23.48
C SER A 333 -12.04 -7.55 23.37
N GLY A 334 -13.12 -7.84 22.64
CA GLY A 334 -14.27 -6.94 22.49
C GLY A 334 -14.12 -6.02 21.28
N ASN A 335 -14.85 -4.91 21.28
CA ASN A 335 -14.77 -3.91 20.22
C ASN A 335 -14.88 -2.48 20.75
N CYS A 336 -14.34 -1.54 19.99
CA CYS A 336 -14.38 -0.13 20.31
C CYS A 336 -14.54 0.70 19.04
N THR A 337 -15.45 1.66 19.05
CA THR A 337 -15.47 2.77 18.10
C THR A 337 -14.94 4.01 18.80
N ILE A 338 -13.87 4.59 18.26
CA ILE A 338 -13.19 5.76 18.78
C ILE A 338 -13.52 6.96 17.90
N SER A 339 -14.11 7.99 18.50
CA SER A 339 -14.25 9.31 17.90
C SER A 339 -13.08 10.18 18.33
N GLN A 340 -12.39 10.77 17.35
CA GLN A 340 -11.19 11.57 17.56
C GLN A 340 -11.21 12.85 16.73
N THR A 341 -10.41 13.83 17.11
CA THR A 341 -10.24 15.06 16.35
C THR A 341 -8.80 15.53 16.37
N TYR A 342 -8.45 16.32 15.37
CA TYR A 342 -7.21 17.09 15.38
C TYR A 342 -7.21 18.13 16.50
N SER A 343 -6.10 18.28 17.22
CA SER A 343 -5.98 19.18 18.38
C SER A 343 -6.28 20.64 18.05
N ALA A 344 -5.83 21.15 16.89
CA ALA A 344 -6.15 22.52 16.49
C ALA A 344 -7.66 22.69 16.22
N GLY A 345 -8.29 21.69 15.60
CA GLY A 345 -9.74 21.65 15.41
C GLY A 345 -10.52 21.61 16.73
N TYR A 346 -9.97 20.94 17.75
CA TYR A 346 -10.54 20.93 19.10
C TYR A 346 -10.48 22.33 19.73
N SER A 347 -9.32 23.02 19.67
CA SER A 347 -9.17 24.39 20.19
C SER A 347 -10.16 25.38 19.54
N HIS A 348 -10.45 25.22 18.26
CA HIS A 348 -11.49 25.99 17.58
C HIS A 348 -12.90 25.62 18.08
N SER A 349 -13.24 24.33 18.17
CA SER A 349 -14.57 23.88 18.61
C SER A 349 -14.91 24.26 20.06
N VAL A 350 -13.92 24.23 20.98
CA VAL A 350 -14.12 24.67 22.36
C VAL A 350 -14.44 26.17 22.39
N ARG A 351 -13.68 27.00 21.65
CA ARG A 351 -13.95 28.44 21.54
C ARG A 351 -15.38 28.73 21.05
N PHE A 352 -15.86 28.04 20.02
CA PHE A 352 -17.23 28.25 19.54
C PHE A 352 -18.31 27.73 20.49
N SER A 353 -18.09 26.62 21.20
CA SER A 353 -19.07 26.08 22.17
C SER A 353 -19.26 26.97 23.41
N THR A 354 -18.22 27.71 23.80
CA THR A 354 -18.31 28.75 24.84
C THR A 354 -19.06 30.00 24.37
N PHE A 355 -19.08 30.31 23.07
CA PHE A 355 -19.86 31.43 22.54
C PHE A 355 -21.33 31.07 22.28
N SER A 356 -21.66 29.81 21.97
CA SER A 356 -23.04 29.38 21.72
C SER A 356 -23.85 29.08 22.99
N LYS A 357 -23.22 29.08 24.17
CA LYS A 357 -23.90 29.02 25.48
C LYS A 357 -24.09 30.39 26.14
N ALA A 358 -23.70 31.47 25.45
CA ALA A 358 -23.79 32.84 25.92
C ALA A 358 -24.74 33.72 25.08
N LEU A 359 -25.76 33.12 24.47
CA LEU A 359 -26.90 33.82 23.85
C LEU A 359 -28.21 33.26 24.39
#